data_AF-A0A522AP59-F1
#
_entry.id   AF-A0A522AP59-F1
#
_cell.length_a   1.000
_cell.length_b   1.000
_cell.length_c   1.000
_cell.angle_alpha   90.00
_cell.angle_beta   90.00
_cell.angle_gamma   90.00
#
_symmetry.space_group_name_H-M   'P 1'
#
loop_
_entity.id
_entity.type
_entity.pdbx_description
1 polymer ?
#
loop_
_entity_poly.entity_id
_entity_poly.type
_entity_poly.pdbx_seq_one_letter_code
_entity_poly.pdbx_strand_id
1 'polypeptide(L)'
;MAGGLRRGTEQDNPAIVTAPGDPHGDDAPVVACWEGRILAVGRRSDLLGVLESGGYPLHRFTRVDAAGGTITPGLVDPHTHLLFAGSREGELVLRQRGADYMEILAAGGGILSTVAATRAATVEALEEHGRRWLGEMLNHGTTTIEAKSGYGLDLATELRLLDVAHRLGAEGPVDVLPTWLGAHAVPAEFRSRPDGTEAYVRHCVEEQLPGVAAQGRARFADVFCERGVFSPDQSRRVLDAAARYGLQPRLHADEIVPSGGAELAAEIGALSADHLAAPSAAGIDALAGAAATEHPVVATLLPATTWFLMHDDFAPARTLIEREIPVALATDFNPGTSPTPSLLHVLTVACLELKMTPSEALAAVTINAAYALGQGEEIGSIEAGKAADLVIWRVPTHLQLPYWPAADLVRAVVKRGRMVLEHPGP
;
A
#
# COMPACT_ATOMS: atom_id res chain seq x y z
N MET A 1 18.65 11.20 -4.18
CA MET A 1 17.73 12.04 -3.40
C MET A 1 16.87 11.10 -2.56
N ALA A 2 16.99 11.27 -1.25
CA ALA A 2 16.35 10.57 -0.13
C ALA A 2 16.11 9.03 -0.17
N GLY A 3 16.98 8.23 -0.79
CA GLY A 3 16.96 6.76 -0.63
C GLY A 3 17.16 6.25 0.78
N GLY A 4 16.91 4.97 1.00
CA GLY A 4 16.98 4.39 2.33
C GLY A 4 15.68 4.57 3.11
N LEU A 5 15.43 3.63 4.01
CA LEU A 5 14.28 3.64 4.89
C LEU A 5 14.30 4.86 5.81
N ARG A 6 13.16 5.54 5.95
CA ARG A 6 13.02 6.76 6.74
C ARG A 6 12.46 6.44 8.12
N ARG A 7 13.13 6.96 9.15
CA ARG A 7 12.82 6.77 10.57
C ARG A 7 12.99 8.08 11.32
N GLY A 8 12.23 8.28 12.39
CA GLY A 8 12.36 9.49 13.21
C GLY A 8 12.18 10.74 12.37
N THR A 9 13.02 11.75 12.62
CA THR A 9 12.97 13.02 11.90
C THR A 9 13.27 12.92 10.40
N GLU A 10 13.97 11.87 9.95
CA GLU A 10 14.23 11.66 8.52
C GLU A 10 12.96 11.36 7.73
N GLN A 11 11.86 11.00 8.38
CA GLN A 11 10.58 10.85 7.70
C GLN A 11 10.08 12.16 7.09
N ASP A 12 10.48 13.32 7.61
CA ASP A 12 10.15 14.63 7.04
C ASP A 12 10.99 15.00 5.78
N ASN A 13 11.77 14.05 5.24
CA ASN A 13 12.69 14.26 4.12
C ASN A 13 12.38 13.34 2.90
N PRO A 14 11.26 13.55 2.20
CA PRO A 14 10.90 12.80 0.99
C PRO A 14 11.73 13.22 -0.23
N ALA A 15 11.82 12.33 -1.23
CA ALA A 15 12.45 12.66 -2.51
C ALA A 15 11.54 13.55 -3.36
N ILE A 16 11.97 14.77 -3.65
CA ILE A 16 11.20 15.75 -4.43
C ILE A 16 12.12 16.51 -5.38
N VAL A 17 11.62 16.83 -6.57
CA VAL A 17 12.23 17.81 -7.47
C VAL A 17 11.24 18.96 -7.72
N THR A 18 11.62 20.17 -7.33
CA THR A 18 10.86 21.42 -7.55
C THR A 18 11.77 22.47 -8.22
N ALA A 19 11.18 23.35 -9.02
CA ALA A 19 11.90 24.46 -9.64
C ALA A 19 11.73 25.76 -8.81
N PRO A 20 12.73 26.22 -8.05
CA PRO A 20 12.63 27.42 -7.21
C PRO A 20 12.75 28.75 -7.99
N GLY A 21 13.02 28.69 -9.30
CA GLY A 21 13.24 29.84 -10.18
C GLY A 21 12.57 29.64 -11.55
N ASP A 22 13.17 30.16 -12.63
CA ASP A 22 12.65 29.94 -13.98
C ASP A 22 12.69 28.44 -14.35
N PRO A 23 11.54 27.76 -14.50
CA PRO A 23 11.50 26.33 -14.85
C PRO A 23 12.04 26.05 -16.27
N HIS A 24 12.20 27.08 -17.09
CA HIS A 24 12.77 26.98 -18.43
C HIS A 24 14.23 27.40 -18.51
N GLY A 25 14.84 27.89 -17.42
CA GLY A 25 16.25 28.29 -17.38
C GLY A 25 17.24 27.11 -17.40
N ASP A 26 18.53 27.42 -17.56
CA ASP A 26 19.62 26.43 -17.59
C ASP A 26 19.88 25.79 -16.21
N ASP A 27 19.53 26.48 -15.14
CA ASP A 27 19.60 25.97 -13.76
C ASP A 27 18.35 25.16 -13.35
N ALA A 28 17.35 25.03 -14.22
CA ALA A 28 16.14 24.25 -13.91
C ALA A 28 16.51 22.80 -13.61
N PRO A 29 15.96 22.19 -12.55
CA PRO A 29 16.26 20.81 -12.22
C PRO A 29 15.62 19.84 -13.21
N VAL A 30 16.33 18.77 -13.51
CA VAL A 30 15.96 17.75 -14.49
C VAL A 30 16.20 16.37 -13.89
N VAL A 31 15.29 15.44 -14.18
CA VAL A 31 15.47 14.01 -13.96
C VAL A 31 15.70 13.36 -15.33
N ALA A 32 16.90 12.81 -15.57
CA ALA A 32 17.14 12.02 -16.77
C ALA A 32 16.86 10.55 -16.51
N CYS A 33 16.14 9.94 -17.43
CA CYS A 33 15.82 8.52 -17.40
C CYS A 33 16.32 7.86 -18.70
N TRP A 34 16.89 6.66 -18.59
CA TRP A 34 17.35 5.87 -19.73
C TRP A 34 17.03 4.40 -19.51
N GLU A 35 16.49 3.72 -20.52
CA GLU A 35 16.14 2.29 -20.47
C GLU A 35 15.32 1.88 -19.22
N GLY A 36 14.42 2.78 -18.83
CA GLY A 36 13.51 2.60 -17.70
C GLY A 36 14.12 2.76 -16.31
N ARG A 37 15.35 3.24 -16.23
CA ARG A 37 16.05 3.57 -14.98
C ARG A 37 16.27 5.07 -14.88
N ILE A 38 16.31 5.58 -13.66
CA ILE A 38 16.79 6.94 -13.38
C ILE A 38 18.30 6.93 -13.57
N LEU A 39 18.80 7.85 -14.40
CA LEU A 39 20.21 7.97 -14.71
C LEU A 39 20.88 9.01 -13.82
N ALA A 40 20.26 10.20 -13.72
CA ALA A 40 20.77 11.29 -12.89
C ALA A 40 19.67 12.31 -12.58
N VAL A 41 19.89 13.09 -11.52
CA VAL A 41 19.07 14.25 -11.13
C VAL A 41 20.01 15.44 -10.88
N GLY A 42 19.68 16.61 -11.39
CA GLY A 42 20.53 17.79 -11.28
C GLY A 42 20.08 18.95 -12.15
N ARG A 43 20.90 20.00 -12.25
CA ARG A 43 20.61 21.16 -13.10
C ARG A 43 20.70 20.79 -14.57
N ARG A 44 19.85 21.37 -15.41
CA ARG A 44 19.77 21.05 -16.84
C ARG A 44 21.12 21.16 -17.54
N SER A 45 21.85 22.27 -17.35
CA SER A 45 23.16 22.49 -17.97
C SER A 45 24.18 21.41 -17.61
N ASP A 46 24.32 21.13 -16.31
CA ASP A 46 25.24 20.11 -15.79
C ASP A 46 24.88 18.72 -16.34
N LEU A 47 23.59 18.39 -16.34
CA LEU A 47 23.12 17.06 -16.70
C LEU A 47 23.26 16.78 -18.20
N LEU A 48 23.01 17.77 -19.05
CA LEU A 48 23.26 17.63 -20.50
C LEU A 48 24.75 17.36 -20.79
N GLY A 49 25.65 18.06 -20.10
CA GLY A 49 27.10 17.80 -20.21
C GLY A 49 27.49 16.39 -19.73
N VAL A 50 26.90 15.92 -18.62
CA VAL A 50 27.10 14.55 -18.11
C VAL A 50 26.60 13.50 -19.10
N LEU A 51 25.43 13.72 -19.71
CA LEU A 51 24.86 12.81 -20.70
C LEU A 51 25.71 12.74 -21.97
N GLU A 52 26.15 13.87 -22.51
CA GLU A 52 27.00 13.92 -23.70
C GLU A 52 28.36 13.25 -23.45
N SER A 53 29.03 13.61 -22.34
CA SER A 53 30.33 13.03 -21.97
C SER A 53 30.24 11.53 -21.65
N GLY A 54 29.08 11.07 -21.14
CA GLY A 54 28.76 9.66 -20.95
C GLY A 54 28.43 8.89 -22.23
N GLY A 55 28.42 9.55 -23.40
CA GLY A 55 28.13 8.93 -24.69
C GLY A 55 26.65 8.67 -24.95
N TYR A 56 25.74 9.29 -24.18
CA TYR A 56 24.30 9.13 -24.38
C TYR A 56 23.82 9.95 -25.59
N PRO A 57 23.09 9.34 -26.53
CA PRO A 57 22.59 10.06 -27.71
C PRO A 57 21.43 10.98 -27.34
N LEU A 58 21.71 12.27 -27.08
CA LEU A 58 20.71 13.23 -26.60
C LEU A 58 19.43 13.31 -27.46
N HIS A 59 19.55 13.11 -28.77
CA HIS A 59 18.40 13.13 -29.70
C HIS A 59 17.39 11.99 -29.46
N ARG A 60 17.74 10.96 -28.67
CA ARG A 60 16.85 9.86 -28.28
C ARG A 60 16.06 10.14 -27.00
N PHE A 61 16.36 11.22 -26.29
CA PHE A 61 15.58 11.62 -25.12
C PHE A 61 14.35 12.42 -25.57
N THR A 62 13.18 11.95 -25.17
CA THR A 62 11.97 12.77 -25.19
C THR A 62 12.03 13.78 -24.06
N ARG A 63 11.85 15.07 -24.36
CA ARG A 63 11.76 16.11 -23.33
C ARG A 63 10.32 16.23 -22.86
N VAL A 64 10.11 16.10 -21.55
CA VAL A 64 8.80 16.31 -20.90
C VAL A 64 8.91 17.54 -20.01
N ASP A 65 8.09 18.53 -20.29
CA ASP A 65 8.03 19.77 -19.51
C ASP A 65 7.06 19.60 -18.33
N ALA A 66 7.58 19.75 -17.11
CA ALA A 66 6.79 19.72 -15.88
C ALA A 66 5.92 20.97 -15.70
N ALA A 67 6.12 22.02 -16.52
CA ALA A 67 5.39 23.29 -16.48
C ALA A 67 5.38 23.95 -15.08
N GLY A 68 6.53 23.93 -14.41
CA GLY A 68 6.69 24.43 -13.03
C GLY A 68 6.13 23.50 -11.94
N GLY A 69 5.61 22.34 -12.34
CA GLY A 69 5.11 21.30 -11.44
C GLY A 69 6.21 20.59 -10.64
N THR A 70 5.83 20.11 -9.46
CA THR A 70 6.67 19.24 -8.63
C THR A 70 6.78 17.85 -9.26
N ILE A 71 7.94 17.20 -9.11
CA ILE A 71 8.12 15.79 -9.47
C ILE A 71 8.43 14.99 -8.20
N THR A 72 7.74 13.86 -8.01
CA THR A 72 8.01 12.89 -6.94
C THR A 72 8.25 11.51 -7.55
N PRO A 73 8.73 10.52 -6.76
CA PRO A 73 8.57 9.12 -7.13
C PRO A 73 7.11 8.79 -7.42
N GLY A 74 6.89 7.76 -8.24
CA GLY A 74 5.61 7.06 -8.34
C GLY A 74 5.10 6.70 -6.95
N LEU A 75 3.81 6.95 -6.67
CA LEU A 75 3.25 6.60 -5.37
C LEU A 75 3.16 5.06 -5.24
N VAL A 76 3.34 4.57 -4.03
CA VAL A 76 3.30 3.15 -3.68
C VAL A 76 2.18 2.97 -2.66
N ASP A 77 1.22 2.09 -2.97
CA ASP A 77 0.13 1.71 -2.05
C ASP A 77 0.43 0.33 -1.45
N PRO A 78 0.98 0.25 -0.24
CA PRO A 78 1.52 -1.00 0.28
C PRO A 78 0.43 -1.91 0.88
N HIS A 79 -0.85 -1.54 0.84
CA HIS A 79 -1.90 -2.33 1.45
C HIS A 79 -3.25 -2.08 0.76
N THR A 80 -3.72 -3.05 -0.04
CA THR A 80 -5.05 -3.00 -0.65
C THR A 80 -5.73 -4.37 -0.71
N HIS A 81 -7.06 -4.37 -0.79
CA HIS A 81 -7.86 -5.53 -1.16
C HIS A 81 -8.50 -5.28 -2.54
N LEU A 82 -7.67 -5.13 -3.58
CA LEU A 82 -8.09 -4.75 -4.93
C LEU A 82 -9.27 -5.58 -5.49
N LEU A 83 -9.31 -6.88 -5.21
CA LEU A 83 -10.21 -7.81 -5.88
C LEU A 83 -11.35 -8.26 -4.97
N PHE A 84 -12.54 -7.79 -5.29
CA PHE A 84 -13.79 -8.20 -4.65
C PHE A 84 -14.96 -8.07 -5.64
N ALA A 85 -16.09 -8.67 -5.29
CA ALA A 85 -17.35 -8.44 -5.98
C ALA A 85 -18.46 -7.98 -5.01
N GLY A 86 -19.52 -7.42 -5.58
CA GLY A 86 -20.57 -6.77 -4.82
C GLY A 86 -20.12 -5.44 -4.23
N SER A 87 -20.93 -4.91 -3.32
CA SER A 87 -20.72 -3.62 -2.67
C SER A 87 -21.37 -3.62 -1.29
N ARG A 88 -20.90 -2.75 -0.39
CA ARG A 88 -21.34 -2.69 1.02
C ARG A 88 -21.89 -1.31 1.41
N GLU A 89 -22.39 -0.55 0.44
CA GLU A 89 -22.96 0.79 0.66
C GLU A 89 -24.15 0.78 1.63
N GLY A 90 -24.90 -0.33 1.70
CA GLY A 90 -25.98 -0.50 2.67
C GLY A 90 -25.50 -0.42 4.12
N GLU A 91 -24.26 -0.82 4.40
CA GLU A 91 -23.71 -0.77 5.74
C GLU A 91 -23.34 0.63 6.19
N LEU A 92 -23.00 1.52 5.26
CA LEU A 92 -22.80 2.93 5.56
C LEU A 92 -24.09 3.52 6.13
N VAL A 93 -25.24 3.19 5.52
CA VAL A 93 -26.56 3.63 6.00
C VAL A 93 -26.89 3.06 7.38
N LEU A 94 -26.53 1.80 7.64
CA LEU A 94 -26.73 1.18 8.95
C LEU A 94 -25.84 1.83 10.02
N ARG A 95 -24.55 2.01 9.75
CA ARG A 95 -23.61 2.67 10.68
C ARG A 95 -24.04 4.10 11.00
N GLN A 96 -24.51 4.87 10.01
CA GLN A 96 -25.05 6.22 10.23
C GLN A 96 -26.28 6.25 11.14
N ARG A 97 -27.00 5.14 11.25
CA ARG A 97 -28.14 4.98 12.16
C ARG A 97 -27.73 4.45 13.54
N GLY A 98 -26.43 4.26 13.78
CA GLY A 98 -25.89 3.74 15.02
C GLY A 98 -25.88 2.22 15.14
N ALA A 99 -26.04 1.49 14.02
CA ALA A 99 -26.02 0.04 14.07
C ALA A 99 -24.63 -0.48 14.46
N ASP A 100 -24.58 -1.42 15.40
CA ASP A 100 -23.34 -2.07 15.78
C ASP A 100 -22.92 -3.15 14.75
N TYR A 101 -21.71 -3.70 14.91
CA TYR A 101 -21.18 -4.72 14.00
C TYR A 101 -22.09 -5.97 13.92
N MET A 102 -22.70 -6.38 15.04
CA MET A 102 -23.54 -7.56 15.09
C MET A 102 -24.88 -7.35 14.37
N GLU A 103 -25.44 -6.14 14.47
CA GLU A 103 -26.64 -5.74 13.72
C GLU A 103 -26.37 -5.68 12.22
N ILE A 104 -25.21 -5.17 11.81
CA ILE A 104 -24.78 -5.16 10.39
C ILE A 104 -24.62 -6.59 9.86
N LEU A 105 -23.98 -7.47 10.64
CA LEU A 105 -23.82 -8.88 10.28
C LEU A 105 -25.19 -9.58 10.17
N ALA A 106 -26.10 -9.32 11.10
CA ALA A 106 -27.46 -9.88 11.08
C ALA A 106 -28.29 -9.42 9.87
N ALA A 107 -28.02 -8.22 9.34
CA ALA A 107 -28.62 -7.69 8.12
C ALA A 107 -28.02 -8.28 6.82
N GLY A 108 -27.11 -9.26 6.92
CA GLY A 108 -26.43 -9.86 5.77
C GLY A 108 -25.26 -9.03 5.24
N GLY A 109 -24.79 -8.04 6.02
CA GLY A 109 -23.55 -7.33 5.78
C GLY A 109 -22.33 -8.08 6.31
N GLY A 110 -21.25 -7.33 6.56
CA GLY A 110 -19.99 -7.87 7.01
C GLY A 110 -19.13 -8.42 5.87
N ILE A 111 -17.91 -8.82 6.23
CA ILE A 111 -16.96 -9.48 5.32
C ILE A 111 -17.56 -10.68 4.59
N LEU A 112 -18.43 -11.46 5.27
CA LEU A 112 -19.04 -12.66 4.69
C LEU A 112 -19.95 -12.36 3.49
N SER A 113 -20.52 -11.14 3.43
CA SER A 113 -21.29 -10.68 2.27
C SER A 113 -20.40 -10.54 1.02
N THR A 114 -19.25 -9.88 1.18
CA THR A 114 -18.23 -9.78 0.13
C THR A 114 -17.66 -11.15 -0.24
N VAL A 115 -17.43 -12.04 0.73
CA VAL A 115 -16.96 -13.41 0.45
C VAL A 115 -17.96 -14.15 -0.44
N ALA A 116 -19.25 -14.10 -0.11
CA ALA A 116 -20.29 -14.75 -0.91
C ALA A 116 -20.34 -14.21 -2.35
N ALA A 117 -20.31 -12.88 -2.50
CA ALA A 117 -20.30 -12.23 -3.81
C ALA A 117 -19.03 -12.57 -4.62
N THR A 118 -17.87 -12.56 -3.97
CA THR A 118 -16.57 -12.82 -4.61
C THR A 118 -16.39 -14.28 -5.01
N ARG A 119 -16.90 -15.23 -4.21
CA ARG A 119 -16.98 -16.65 -4.58
C ARG A 119 -17.84 -16.84 -5.84
N ALA A 120 -18.97 -16.15 -5.94
CA ALA A 120 -19.89 -16.24 -7.07
C ALA A 120 -19.41 -15.51 -8.35
N ALA A 121 -18.48 -14.56 -8.23
CA ALA A 121 -17.99 -13.79 -9.36
C ALA A 121 -17.19 -14.65 -10.36
N THR A 122 -17.23 -14.26 -11.64
CA THR A 122 -16.37 -14.86 -12.67
C THR A 122 -15.00 -14.20 -12.67
N VAL A 123 -14.03 -14.85 -13.31
CA VAL A 123 -12.67 -14.30 -13.49
C VAL A 123 -12.74 -12.97 -14.25
N GLU A 124 -13.54 -12.92 -15.31
CA GLU A 124 -13.68 -11.75 -16.18
C GLU A 124 -14.25 -10.55 -15.42
N ALA A 125 -15.23 -10.78 -14.54
CA ALA A 125 -15.80 -9.72 -13.70
C ALA A 125 -14.77 -9.15 -12.71
N LEU A 126 -13.94 -10.02 -12.11
CA LEU A 126 -12.87 -9.61 -11.20
C LEU A 126 -11.76 -8.86 -11.96
N GLU A 127 -11.42 -9.28 -13.19
CA GLU A 127 -10.46 -8.57 -14.04
C GLU A 127 -10.97 -7.19 -14.48
N GLU A 128 -12.24 -7.08 -14.88
CA GLU A 128 -12.85 -5.80 -15.22
C GLU A 128 -12.86 -4.85 -14.02
N HIS A 129 -13.26 -5.36 -12.85
CA HIS A 129 -13.23 -4.61 -11.59
C HIS A 129 -11.81 -4.13 -11.24
N GLY A 130 -10.82 -5.04 -11.23
CA GLY A 130 -9.44 -4.70 -10.90
C GLY A 130 -8.84 -3.71 -11.89
N ARG A 131 -9.06 -3.89 -13.19
CA ARG A 131 -8.57 -2.96 -14.23
C ARG A 131 -9.14 -1.57 -14.07
N ARG A 132 -10.43 -1.45 -13.75
CA ARG A 132 -11.08 -0.17 -13.47
C ARG A 132 -10.39 0.55 -12.32
N TRP A 133 -10.21 -0.10 -11.17
CA TRP A 133 -9.65 0.55 -9.99
C TRP A 133 -8.15 0.79 -10.07
N LEU A 134 -7.40 -0.07 -10.75
CA LEU A 134 -5.99 0.21 -11.09
C LEU A 134 -5.86 1.45 -11.97
N GLY A 135 -6.79 1.66 -12.91
CA GLY A 135 -6.86 2.89 -13.69
C GLY A 135 -7.12 4.13 -12.83
N GLU A 136 -8.03 4.02 -11.85
CA GLU A 136 -8.33 5.11 -10.91
C GLU A 136 -7.13 5.41 -9.98
N MET A 137 -6.49 4.38 -9.44
CA MET A 137 -5.27 4.53 -8.64
C MET A 137 -4.15 5.20 -9.45
N LEU A 138 -3.96 4.83 -10.72
CA LEU A 138 -3.00 5.45 -11.62
C LEU A 138 -3.32 6.93 -11.88
N ASN A 139 -4.60 7.29 -12.03
CA ASN A 139 -5.05 8.68 -12.15
C ASN A 139 -4.70 9.53 -10.91
N HIS A 140 -4.50 8.89 -9.76
CA HIS A 140 -4.03 9.54 -8.53
C HIS A 140 -2.51 9.41 -8.30
N GLY A 141 -1.75 8.90 -9.27
CA GLY A 141 -0.29 8.83 -9.24
C GLY A 141 0.29 7.54 -8.68
N THR A 142 -0.56 6.55 -8.34
CA THR A 142 -0.11 5.24 -7.86
C THR A 142 0.49 4.42 -9.00
N THR A 143 1.71 3.95 -8.80
CA THR A 143 2.48 3.18 -9.80
C THR A 143 2.77 1.75 -9.38
N THR A 144 2.67 1.46 -8.07
CA THR A 144 2.88 0.14 -7.49
C THR A 144 1.87 -0.06 -6.38
N ILE A 145 1.23 -1.22 -6.34
CA ILE A 145 0.37 -1.62 -5.25
C ILE A 145 0.71 -3.02 -4.75
N GLU A 146 0.40 -3.27 -3.50
CA GLU A 146 0.12 -4.62 -3.03
C GLU A 146 -1.38 -4.92 -3.15
N ALA A 147 -1.72 -6.17 -3.48
CA ALA A 147 -3.10 -6.63 -3.63
C ALA A 147 -3.32 -7.95 -2.90
N LYS A 148 -4.15 -7.90 -1.86
CA LYS A 148 -4.49 -9.05 -1.02
C LYS A 148 -5.63 -9.85 -1.62
N SER A 149 -5.57 -11.16 -1.43
CA SER A 149 -6.73 -12.04 -1.52
C SER A 149 -7.60 -11.90 -0.25
N GLY A 150 -8.20 -12.98 0.26
CA GLY A 150 -8.90 -12.97 1.55
C GLY A 150 -10.41 -12.70 1.48
N TYR A 151 -10.97 -12.53 0.28
CA TYR A 151 -12.42 -12.60 0.05
C TYR A 151 -12.87 -13.92 -0.58
N GLY A 152 -11.99 -14.93 -0.60
CA GLY A 152 -12.35 -16.31 -0.94
C GLY A 152 -12.59 -17.17 0.29
N LEU A 153 -11.66 -17.17 1.25
CA LEU A 153 -11.68 -18.04 2.44
C LEU A 153 -11.78 -19.55 2.13
N ASP A 154 -11.53 -19.93 0.88
CA ASP A 154 -11.40 -21.30 0.39
C ASP A 154 -10.28 -21.33 -0.65
N LEU A 155 -9.61 -22.47 -0.79
CA LEU A 155 -8.44 -22.59 -1.66
C LEU A 155 -8.73 -22.16 -3.11
N ALA A 156 -9.87 -22.58 -3.68
CA ALA A 156 -10.16 -22.33 -5.09
C ALA A 156 -10.31 -20.84 -5.40
N THR A 157 -11.02 -20.11 -4.54
CA THR A 157 -11.25 -18.67 -4.70
C THR A 157 -10.01 -17.87 -4.36
N GLU A 158 -9.25 -18.24 -3.33
CA GLU A 158 -7.97 -17.59 -2.99
C GLU A 158 -6.97 -17.70 -4.16
N LEU A 159 -6.80 -18.89 -4.75
CA LEU A 159 -5.95 -19.07 -5.94
C LEU A 159 -6.45 -18.24 -7.13
N ARG A 160 -7.76 -18.15 -7.33
CA ARG A 160 -8.35 -17.34 -8.40
C ARG A 160 -8.03 -15.86 -8.23
N LEU A 161 -8.16 -15.32 -7.02
CA LEU A 161 -7.85 -13.91 -6.73
C LEU A 161 -6.36 -13.61 -6.98
N LEU A 162 -5.47 -14.50 -6.51
CA LEU A 162 -4.03 -14.36 -6.72
C LEU A 162 -3.63 -14.41 -8.20
N ASP A 163 -4.26 -15.28 -9.01
CA ASP A 163 -4.00 -15.35 -10.45
C ASP A 163 -4.48 -14.08 -11.17
N VAL A 164 -5.68 -13.58 -10.83
CA VAL A 164 -6.21 -12.34 -11.40
C VAL A 164 -5.33 -11.15 -11.06
N ALA A 165 -4.91 -11.01 -9.79
CA ALA A 165 -4.01 -9.93 -9.37
C ALA A 165 -2.68 -9.98 -10.14
N HIS A 166 -2.11 -11.18 -10.30
CA HIS A 166 -0.88 -11.37 -11.07
C HIS A 166 -1.05 -11.00 -12.55
N ARG A 167 -2.16 -11.40 -13.18
CA ARG A 167 -2.45 -11.08 -14.60
C ARG A 167 -2.62 -9.58 -14.81
N LEU A 168 -3.34 -8.90 -13.92
CA LEU A 168 -3.54 -7.46 -13.97
C LEU A 168 -2.20 -6.69 -13.89
N GLY A 169 -1.30 -7.12 -13.01
CA GLY A 169 0.06 -6.54 -12.92
C GLY A 169 0.94 -6.80 -14.15
N ALA A 170 0.65 -7.83 -14.95
CA ALA A 170 1.36 -8.11 -16.19
C ALA A 170 0.80 -7.37 -17.41
N GLU A 171 -0.48 -6.98 -17.37
CA GLU A 171 -1.17 -6.28 -18.45
C GLU A 171 -1.00 -4.75 -18.37
N GLY A 172 -1.16 -4.19 -17.18
CA GLY A 172 -1.20 -2.75 -16.95
C GLY A 172 0.17 -2.13 -16.64
N PRO A 173 0.23 -0.79 -16.57
CA PRO A 173 1.45 -0.09 -16.16
C PRO A 173 1.69 -0.10 -14.64
N VAL A 174 0.67 -0.40 -13.82
CA VAL A 174 0.80 -0.47 -12.37
C VAL A 174 1.37 -1.83 -11.98
N ASP A 175 2.48 -1.85 -11.23
CA ASP A 175 3.01 -3.09 -10.69
C ASP A 175 2.08 -3.58 -9.55
N VAL A 176 1.60 -4.83 -9.64
CA VAL A 176 0.71 -5.45 -8.64
C VAL A 176 1.45 -6.59 -7.94
N LEU A 177 1.62 -6.51 -6.63
CA LEU A 177 2.29 -7.51 -5.81
C LEU A 177 1.25 -8.32 -5.03
N PRO A 178 0.98 -9.60 -5.39
CA PRO A 178 -0.06 -10.36 -4.71
C PRO A 178 0.34 -10.83 -3.31
N THR A 179 -0.58 -10.70 -2.36
CA THR A 179 -0.49 -11.23 -0.99
C THR A 179 -1.59 -12.25 -0.76
N TRP A 180 -1.23 -13.43 -0.24
CA TRP A 180 -2.23 -14.36 0.24
C TRP A 180 -2.71 -13.95 1.63
N LEU A 181 -4.02 -13.78 1.79
CA LEU A 181 -4.70 -13.47 3.05
C LEU A 181 -5.85 -14.45 3.31
N GLY A 182 -5.61 -15.75 3.17
CA GLY A 182 -6.65 -16.76 3.46
C GLY A 182 -7.13 -16.72 4.92
N ALA A 183 -6.28 -16.27 5.85
CA ALA A 183 -6.63 -16.01 7.24
C ALA A 183 -7.15 -14.57 7.46
N HIS A 184 -8.07 -14.11 6.61
CA HIS A 184 -8.77 -12.83 6.78
C HIS A 184 -9.92 -12.91 7.80
N ALA A 185 -10.68 -14.01 7.74
CA ALA A 185 -11.78 -14.30 8.65
C ALA A 185 -12.05 -15.80 8.66
N VAL A 186 -12.79 -16.28 9.67
CA VAL A 186 -13.27 -17.67 9.70
C VAL A 186 -14.59 -17.77 8.94
N PRO A 187 -14.65 -18.54 7.82
CA PRO A 187 -15.86 -18.69 7.02
C PRO A 187 -16.95 -19.48 7.75
N ALA A 188 -18.20 -19.30 7.33
CA ALA A 188 -19.38 -19.79 8.04
C ALA A 188 -19.40 -21.33 8.22
N GLU A 189 -18.93 -22.06 7.20
CA GLU A 189 -18.81 -23.52 7.19
C GLU A 189 -17.82 -24.07 8.21
N PHE A 190 -16.88 -23.25 8.70
CA PHE A 190 -15.98 -23.59 9.81
C PHE A 190 -16.50 -23.04 11.13
N ARG A 191 -16.98 -21.79 11.17
CA ARG A 191 -17.46 -21.13 12.40
C ARG A 191 -18.60 -21.88 13.10
N SER A 192 -19.42 -22.59 12.34
CA SER A 192 -20.52 -23.42 12.86
C SER A 192 -20.08 -24.73 13.53
N ARG A 193 -18.78 -25.08 13.46
CA ARG A 193 -18.23 -26.31 14.04
C ARG A 193 -17.63 -26.05 15.43
N PRO A 194 -17.63 -27.06 16.33
CA PRO A 194 -16.76 -27.05 17.51
C PRO A 194 -15.30 -26.87 17.05
N ASP A 195 -14.55 -26.01 17.75
CA ASP A 195 -13.16 -25.66 17.41
C ASP A 195 -12.99 -25.17 15.95
N GLY A 196 -14.02 -24.52 15.41
CA GLY A 196 -14.10 -24.10 14.01
C GLY A 196 -12.91 -23.24 13.54
N THR A 197 -12.47 -22.29 14.37
CA THR A 197 -11.31 -21.45 14.08
C THR A 197 -10.03 -22.28 13.97
N GLU A 198 -9.79 -23.22 14.89
CA GLU A 198 -8.62 -24.11 14.84
C GLU A 198 -8.65 -25.04 13.63
N ALA A 199 -9.82 -25.57 13.30
CA ALA A 199 -9.99 -26.35 12.08
C ALA A 199 -9.69 -25.52 10.82
N TYR A 200 -10.04 -24.24 10.82
CA TYR A 200 -9.74 -23.34 9.70
C TYR A 200 -8.26 -22.95 9.64
N VAL A 201 -7.61 -22.68 10.77
CA VAL A 201 -6.15 -22.48 10.83
C VAL A 201 -5.42 -23.69 10.26
N ARG A 202 -5.85 -24.90 10.60
CA ARG A 202 -5.31 -26.13 10.01
C ARG A 202 -5.54 -26.19 8.50
N HIS A 203 -6.75 -25.86 8.03
CA HIS A 203 -7.04 -25.79 6.59
C HIS A 203 -6.15 -24.77 5.86
N CYS A 204 -5.90 -23.59 6.44
CA CYS A 204 -4.97 -22.61 5.91
C CYS A 204 -3.55 -23.19 5.77
N VAL A 205 -3.06 -23.87 6.81
CA VAL A 205 -1.69 -24.42 6.86
C VAL A 205 -1.50 -25.66 5.99
N GLU A 206 -2.45 -26.59 6.03
CA GLU A 206 -2.31 -27.93 5.43
C GLU A 206 -2.88 -28.01 4.00
N GLU A 207 -3.77 -27.08 3.61
CA GLU A 207 -4.42 -27.11 2.29
C GLU A 207 -4.18 -25.82 1.49
N GLN A 208 -4.44 -24.65 2.06
CA GLN A 208 -4.32 -23.39 1.30
C GLN A 208 -2.87 -23.05 0.96
N LEU A 209 -1.99 -22.96 1.96
CA LEU A 209 -0.59 -22.58 1.75
C LEU A 209 0.16 -23.48 0.77
N PRO A 210 0.03 -24.83 0.81
CA PRO A 210 0.62 -25.69 -0.22
C PRO A 210 0.12 -25.37 -1.63
N GLY A 211 -1.18 -25.11 -1.79
CA GLY A 211 -1.76 -24.72 -3.08
C GLY A 211 -1.25 -23.36 -3.58
N VAL A 212 -1.19 -22.37 -2.68
CA VAL A 212 -0.68 -21.02 -2.97
C VAL A 212 0.79 -21.07 -3.39
N ALA A 213 1.60 -21.83 -2.64
CA ALA A 213 3.01 -22.02 -2.94
C ALA A 213 3.21 -22.73 -4.30
N ALA A 214 2.41 -23.77 -4.60
CA ALA A 214 2.45 -24.46 -5.88
C ALA A 214 2.06 -23.56 -7.06
N GLN A 215 1.15 -22.60 -6.84
CA GLN A 215 0.74 -21.63 -7.86
C GLN A 215 1.83 -20.59 -8.16
N GLY A 216 2.63 -20.22 -7.15
CA GLY A 216 3.79 -19.32 -7.30
C GLY A 216 3.45 -17.88 -7.66
N ARG A 217 2.25 -17.39 -7.32
CA ARG A 217 1.81 -16.01 -7.61
C ARG A 217 1.99 -15.06 -6.43
N ALA A 218 1.74 -15.53 -5.21
CA ALA A 218 1.85 -14.73 -4.00
C ALA A 218 3.32 -14.46 -3.65
N ARG A 219 3.62 -13.22 -3.25
CA ARG A 219 4.91 -12.83 -2.66
C ARG A 219 4.88 -12.85 -1.14
N PHE A 220 3.72 -12.51 -0.58
CA PHE A 220 3.52 -12.30 0.83
C PHE A 220 2.42 -13.20 1.37
N ALA A 221 2.44 -13.41 2.67
CA ALA A 221 1.35 -13.99 3.43
C ALA A 221 0.96 -13.05 4.56
N ASP A 222 -0.34 -12.91 4.80
CA ASP A 222 -0.92 -12.00 5.78
C ASP A 222 -2.00 -12.72 6.60
N VAL A 223 -2.25 -12.20 7.80
CA VAL A 223 -3.27 -12.71 8.74
C VAL A 223 -3.93 -11.53 9.44
N PHE A 224 -5.26 -11.63 9.61
CA PHE A 224 -5.98 -10.70 10.47
C PHE A 224 -5.87 -11.09 11.95
N CYS A 225 -4.81 -10.60 12.60
CA CYS A 225 -4.51 -10.89 14.01
C CYS A 225 -5.32 -9.96 14.93
N GLU A 226 -6.57 -10.34 15.18
CA GLU A 226 -7.53 -9.57 15.95
C GLU A 226 -8.36 -10.46 16.88
N ARG A 227 -8.74 -9.91 18.03
CA ARG A 227 -9.58 -10.58 19.03
C ARG A 227 -10.92 -10.95 18.41
N GLY A 228 -11.24 -12.24 18.45
CA GLY A 228 -12.46 -12.78 17.84
C GLY A 228 -12.27 -13.22 16.39
N VAL A 229 -11.07 -13.04 15.81
CA VAL A 229 -10.71 -13.50 14.47
C VAL A 229 -9.61 -14.56 14.55
N PHE A 230 -8.34 -14.17 14.67
CA PHE A 230 -7.19 -15.05 14.90
C PHE A 230 -6.33 -14.50 16.03
N SER A 231 -5.95 -15.36 16.98
CA SER A 231 -5.03 -15.00 18.07
C SER A 231 -3.58 -14.90 17.58
N PRO A 232 -2.66 -14.27 18.33
CA PRO A 232 -1.24 -14.26 17.99
C PRO A 232 -0.64 -15.65 17.75
N ASP A 233 -1.03 -16.65 18.55
CA ASP A 233 -0.54 -18.03 18.37
C ASP A 233 -1.05 -18.67 17.07
N GLN A 234 -2.30 -18.40 16.70
CA GLN A 234 -2.88 -18.88 15.44
C GLN A 234 -2.20 -18.19 14.24
N SER A 235 -2.06 -16.86 14.32
CA SER A 235 -1.38 -16.04 13.31
C SER A 235 0.06 -16.48 13.10
N ARG A 236 0.81 -16.73 14.17
CA ARG A 236 2.17 -17.27 14.11
C ARG A 236 2.22 -18.60 13.37
N ARG A 237 1.35 -19.55 13.71
CA ARG A 237 1.35 -20.87 13.06
C ARG A 237 1.11 -20.77 11.55
N VAL A 238 0.24 -19.86 11.12
CA VAL A 238 -0.03 -19.62 9.70
C VAL A 238 1.19 -18.97 9.03
N LEU A 239 1.75 -17.92 9.62
CA LEU A 239 2.86 -17.17 9.01
C LEU A 239 4.19 -17.95 9.03
N ASP A 240 4.48 -18.70 10.09
CA ASP A 240 5.64 -19.61 10.14
C ASP A 240 5.53 -20.70 9.08
N ALA A 241 4.32 -21.20 8.81
CA ALA A 241 4.09 -22.16 7.74
C ALA A 241 4.27 -21.52 6.36
N ALA A 242 3.78 -20.29 6.17
CA ALA A 242 3.92 -19.55 4.92
C ALA A 242 5.40 -19.21 4.61
N ALA A 243 6.16 -18.83 5.64
CA ALA A 243 7.59 -18.54 5.52
C ALA A 243 8.41 -19.75 5.03
N ARG A 244 8.01 -20.97 5.37
CA ARG A 244 8.65 -22.20 4.85
C ARG A 244 8.49 -22.38 3.34
N TYR A 245 7.48 -21.73 2.74
CA TYR A 245 7.27 -21.67 1.30
C TYR A 245 7.90 -20.41 0.65
N GLY A 246 8.63 -19.60 1.43
CA GLY A 246 9.26 -18.37 0.94
C GLY A 246 8.33 -17.16 0.85
N LEU A 247 7.10 -17.26 1.39
CA LEU A 247 6.19 -16.11 1.47
C LEU A 247 6.61 -15.21 2.64
N GLN A 248 6.84 -13.93 2.36
CA GLN A 248 7.27 -12.99 3.39
C GLN A 248 6.07 -12.57 4.26
N PRO A 249 6.19 -12.61 5.61
CA PRO A 249 5.08 -12.34 6.49
C PRO A 249 4.73 -10.85 6.57
N ARG A 250 3.43 -10.58 6.65
CA ARG A 250 2.78 -9.31 6.97
C ARG A 250 1.66 -9.55 7.96
N LEU A 251 1.16 -8.51 8.62
CA LEU A 251 0.11 -8.67 9.62
C LEU A 251 -0.84 -7.48 9.65
N HIS A 252 -2.15 -7.71 9.55
CA HIS A 252 -3.12 -6.77 10.09
C HIS A 252 -3.09 -6.90 11.62
N ALA A 253 -2.70 -5.83 12.28
CA ALA A 253 -2.33 -5.83 13.68
C ALA A 253 -3.06 -4.73 14.44
N ASP A 254 -3.73 -5.12 15.52
CA ASP A 254 -4.28 -4.21 16.53
C ASP A 254 -5.15 -3.10 15.91
N GLU A 255 -6.05 -3.47 15.00
CA GLU A 255 -6.95 -2.54 14.30
C GLU A 255 -8.00 -1.99 15.27
N ILE A 256 -8.67 -2.88 16.00
CA ILE A 256 -9.82 -2.54 16.82
C ILE A 256 -9.38 -2.41 18.28
N VAL A 257 -8.54 -3.34 18.73
CA VAL A 257 -8.11 -3.46 20.12
C VAL A 257 -6.69 -4.03 20.20
N PRO A 258 -5.97 -3.85 21.34
CA PRO A 258 -4.65 -4.43 21.52
C PRO A 258 -4.74 -5.97 21.58
N SER A 259 -4.40 -6.62 20.48
CA SER A 259 -4.54 -8.06 20.25
C SER A 259 -3.20 -8.80 20.24
N GLY A 260 -2.09 -8.06 20.30
CA GLY A 260 -0.74 -8.61 20.30
C GLY A 260 -0.15 -8.75 18.90
N GLY A 261 -0.75 -8.10 17.91
CA GLY A 261 -0.34 -8.18 16.51
C GLY A 261 1.00 -7.48 16.26
N ALA A 262 1.18 -6.27 16.80
CA ALA A 262 2.42 -5.51 16.68
C ALA A 262 3.61 -6.25 17.30
N GLU A 263 3.42 -6.85 18.48
CA GLU A 263 4.40 -7.68 19.17
C GLU A 263 4.80 -8.89 18.32
N LEU A 264 3.82 -9.62 17.78
CA LEU A 264 4.06 -10.76 16.92
C LEU A 264 4.83 -10.36 15.65
N ALA A 265 4.41 -9.29 14.98
CA ALA A 265 5.05 -8.80 13.76
C ALA A 265 6.53 -8.49 13.96
N ALA A 266 6.87 -7.83 15.09
CA ALA A 266 8.25 -7.59 15.50
C ALA A 266 9.03 -8.89 15.75
N GLU A 267 8.41 -9.87 16.42
CA GLU A 267 9.09 -11.12 16.78
C GLU A 267 9.42 -12.00 15.57
N ILE A 268 8.50 -12.08 14.60
CA ILE A 268 8.70 -12.92 13.40
C ILE A 268 9.46 -12.19 12.27
N GLY A 269 9.81 -10.91 12.47
CA GLY A 269 10.47 -10.10 11.45
C GLY A 269 9.59 -9.87 10.21
N ALA A 270 8.30 -9.54 10.44
CA ALA A 270 7.38 -9.22 9.35
C ALA A 270 7.86 -8.01 8.54
N LEU A 271 7.49 -7.93 7.26
CA LEU A 271 7.78 -6.73 6.47
C LEU A 271 7.00 -5.52 6.99
N SER A 272 5.76 -5.75 7.43
CA SER A 272 4.92 -4.70 7.98
C SER A 272 3.94 -5.21 9.05
N ALA A 273 3.56 -4.28 9.91
CA ALA A 273 2.39 -4.37 10.78
C ALA A 273 1.42 -3.26 10.36
N ASP A 274 0.21 -3.64 9.96
CA ASP A 274 -0.76 -2.79 9.29
C ASP A 274 -1.94 -2.46 10.22
N HIS A 275 -2.65 -1.35 9.96
CA HIS A 275 -3.61 -0.67 10.85
C HIS A 275 -2.96 0.05 12.02
N LEU A 276 -2.68 -0.67 13.12
CA LEU A 276 -2.15 -0.12 14.36
C LEU A 276 -2.97 1.07 14.88
N ALA A 277 -4.31 0.97 14.82
CA ALA A 277 -5.20 1.98 15.41
C ALA A 277 -5.29 1.84 16.93
N ALA A 278 -5.13 0.63 17.48
CA ALA A 278 -5.14 0.35 18.92
C ALA A 278 -3.94 -0.49 19.41
N PRO A 279 -2.68 -0.20 19.02
CA PRO A 279 -1.52 -0.98 19.45
C PRO A 279 -1.30 -0.80 20.95
N SER A 280 -0.82 -1.87 21.60
CA SER A 280 -0.41 -1.80 22.99
C SER A 280 0.89 -1.00 23.13
N ALA A 281 1.18 -0.47 24.32
CA ALA A 281 2.48 0.14 24.59
C ALA A 281 3.65 -0.85 24.35
N ALA A 282 3.45 -2.13 24.69
CA ALA A 282 4.43 -3.18 24.45
C ALA A 282 4.60 -3.46 22.94
N GLY A 283 3.52 -3.37 22.16
CA GLY A 283 3.54 -3.46 20.70
C GLY A 283 4.37 -2.34 20.06
N ILE A 284 4.17 -1.09 20.50
CA ILE A 284 4.99 0.04 20.08
C ILE A 284 6.46 -0.17 20.46
N ASP A 285 6.73 -0.64 21.69
CA ASP A 285 8.11 -0.93 22.13
C ASP A 285 8.76 -2.04 21.31
N ALA A 286 8.02 -3.08 20.94
CA ALA A 286 8.49 -4.18 20.11
C ALA A 286 8.82 -3.70 18.69
N LEU A 287 7.94 -2.90 18.07
CA LEU A 287 8.18 -2.30 16.76
C LEU A 287 9.40 -1.37 16.77
N ALA A 288 9.58 -0.56 17.82
CA ALA A 288 10.78 0.27 17.98
C ALA A 288 12.05 -0.58 18.10
N GLY A 289 11.98 -1.69 18.84
CA GLY A 289 13.06 -2.68 18.91
C GLY A 289 13.41 -3.27 17.55
N ALA A 290 12.40 -3.68 16.77
CA ALA A 290 12.59 -4.19 15.41
C ALA A 290 13.15 -3.12 14.46
N ALA A 291 12.72 -1.86 14.60
CA ALA A 291 13.24 -0.75 13.82
C ALA A 291 14.75 -0.59 14.01
N ALA A 292 15.31 -0.86 15.19
CA ALA A 292 16.76 -0.78 15.41
C ALA A 292 17.59 -1.91 14.75
N THR A 293 16.94 -2.88 14.08
CA THR A 293 17.62 -4.02 13.44
C THR A 293 17.85 -3.83 11.94
N GLU A 294 18.53 -4.80 11.31
CA GLU A 294 18.68 -4.89 9.85
C GLU A 294 17.38 -5.28 9.13
N HIS A 295 16.38 -5.79 9.86
CA HIS A 295 15.08 -6.22 9.33
C HIS A 295 13.94 -5.48 10.05
N PRO A 296 13.80 -4.17 9.80
CA PRO A 296 12.76 -3.37 10.43
C PRO A 296 11.37 -3.78 9.95
N VAL A 297 10.41 -3.80 10.88
CA VAL A 297 8.99 -3.86 10.56
C VAL A 297 8.50 -2.45 10.25
N VAL A 298 7.88 -2.25 9.08
CA VAL A 298 7.24 -0.97 8.73
C VAL A 298 5.83 -0.91 9.32
N ALA A 299 5.52 0.16 10.06
CA ALA A 299 4.18 0.42 10.56
C ALA A 299 3.33 1.04 9.45
N THR A 300 2.42 0.28 8.84
CA THR A 300 1.54 0.79 7.77
C THR A 300 0.22 1.27 8.37
N LEU A 301 0.03 2.59 8.43
CA LEU A 301 -1.17 3.18 9.02
C LEU A 301 -2.24 3.38 7.95
N LEU A 302 -3.50 3.12 8.34
CA LEU A 302 -4.66 3.09 7.44
C LEU A 302 -5.70 4.12 7.88
N PRO A 303 -5.39 5.44 7.82
CA PRO A 303 -6.25 6.46 8.41
C PRO A 303 -7.60 6.62 7.69
N ALA A 304 -7.68 6.29 6.40
CA ALA A 304 -8.94 6.31 5.66
C ALA A 304 -9.93 5.27 6.21
N THR A 305 -9.44 4.13 6.70
CA THR A 305 -10.23 3.09 7.35
C THR A 305 -10.86 3.61 8.64
N THR A 306 -10.05 4.15 9.56
CA THR A 306 -10.54 4.76 10.81
C THR A 306 -11.56 5.87 10.53
N TRP A 307 -11.26 6.74 9.57
CA TRP A 307 -12.13 7.85 9.18
C TRP A 307 -13.47 7.37 8.60
N PHE A 308 -13.46 6.42 7.66
CA PHE A 308 -14.67 5.90 7.02
C PHE A 308 -15.53 5.05 7.97
N LEU A 309 -14.91 4.42 8.97
CA LEU A 309 -15.62 3.75 10.06
C LEU A 309 -16.24 4.72 11.09
N MET A 310 -15.97 6.03 10.97
CA MET A 310 -16.43 7.07 11.91
C MET A 310 -15.91 6.81 13.34
N HIS A 311 -14.68 6.31 13.46
CA HIS A 311 -13.98 6.19 14.73
C HIS A 311 -13.19 7.46 15.03
N ASP A 312 -13.16 7.84 16.31
CA ASP A 312 -12.41 9.01 16.79
C ASP A 312 -10.94 8.66 17.11
N ASP A 313 -10.65 7.39 17.38
CA ASP A 313 -9.34 6.91 17.81
C ASP A 313 -8.52 6.46 16.60
N PHE A 314 -7.57 7.31 16.19
CA PHE A 314 -6.62 7.03 15.12
C PHE A 314 -5.30 6.45 15.65
N ALA A 315 -4.58 5.76 14.76
CA ALA A 315 -3.24 5.24 15.04
C ALA A 315 -2.30 6.33 15.60
N PRO A 316 -1.42 6.00 16.57
CA PRO A 316 -0.58 6.98 17.25
C PRO A 316 0.67 7.36 16.43
N ALA A 317 0.47 7.91 15.22
CA ALA A 317 1.53 8.17 14.26
C ALA A 317 2.66 9.05 14.83
N ARG A 318 2.35 10.08 15.62
CA ARG A 318 3.37 10.91 16.28
C ARG A 318 4.27 10.08 17.19
N THR A 319 3.68 9.28 18.05
CA THR A 319 4.41 8.36 18.93
C THR A 319 5.28 7.40 18.12
N LEU A 320 4.76 6.81 17.04
CA LEU A 320 5.52 5.87 16.23
C LEU A 320 6.76 6.53 15.60
N ILE A 321 6.61 7.72 15.01
CA ILE A 321 7.73 8.46 14.43
C ILE A 321 8.75 8.87 15.50
N GLU A 322 8.30 9.43 16.62
CA GLU A 322 9.19 9.82 17.74
C GLU A 322 9.98 8.64 18.31
N ARG A 323 9.45 7.42 18.15
CA ARG A 323 10.08 6.15 18.55
C ARG A 323 10.95 5.53 17.46
N GLU A 324 11.27 6.28 16.41
CA GLU A 324 12.08 5.86 15.25
C GLU A 324 11.48 4.69 14.44
N ILE A 325 10.19 4.41 14.63
CA ILE A 325 9.49 3.36 13.88
C ILE A 325 9.21 3.90 12.47
N PRO A 326 9.65 3.22 11.41
CA PRO A 326 9.35 3.63 10.04
C PRO A 326 7.85 3.52 9.78
N VAL A 327 7.22 4.64 9.40
CA VAL A 327 5.79 4.70 9.09
C VAL A 327 5.55 4.71 7.58
N ALA A 328 4.65 3.86 7.11
CA ALA A 328 4.04 3.90 5.79
C ALA A 328 2.55 4.25 5.89
N LEU A 329 1.96 4.67 4.77
CA LEU A 329 0.53 4.95 4.64
C LEU A 329 -0.01 4.16 3.44
N ALA A 330 -1.27 3.72 3.52
CA ALA A 330 -1.93 3.02 2.43
C ALA A 330 -3.43 3.40 2.36
N THR A 331 -4.07 3.08 1.24
CA THR A 331 -5.51 3.30 1.08
C THR A 331 -6.34 2.32 1.88
N ASP A 332 -5.83 1.09 2.08
CA ASP A 332 -6.66 -0.04 2.47
C ASP A 332 -7.86 -0.20 1.52
N PHE A 333 -7.66 0.00 0.21
CA PHE A 333 -8.79 -0.02 -0.72
C PHE A 333 -9.56 -1.35 -0.64
N ASN A 334 -10.76 -1.29 -0.08
CA ASN A 334 -11.61 -2.46 0.18
C ASN A 334 -13.10 -2.04 0.23
N PRO A 335 -14.04 -2.98 0.02
CA PRO A 335 -15.46 -2.63 -0.10
C PRO A 335 -16.12 -2.20 1.21
N GLY A 336 -15.54 -2.55 2.37
CA GLY A 336 -16.21 -2.45 3.66
C GLY A 336 -15.78 -1.27 4.51
N THR A 337 -14.47 -1.13 4.71
CA THR A 337 -13.91 -0.24 5.73
C THR A 337 -13.14 0.92 5.12
N SER A 338 -12.64 0.83 3.88
CA SER A 338 -12.00 1.97 3.19
C SER A 338 -12.21 1.91 1.66
N PRO A 339 -13.39 2.32 1.15
CA PRO A 339 -13.70 2.29 -0.28
C PRO A 339 -13.12 3.51 -1.03
N THR A 340 -11.82 3.79 -0.86
CA THR A 340 -11.09 4.87 -1.56
C THR A 340 -9.87 4.33 -2.30
N PRO A 341 -9.69 4.63 -3.60
CA PRO A 341 -8.49 4.24 -4.36
C PRO A 341 -7.39 5.33 -4.33
N SER A 342 -7.58 6.41 -3.57
CA SER A 342 -6.76 7.63 -3.69
C SER A 342 -5.78 7.78 -2.53
N LEU A 343 -4.48 7.61 -2.78
CA LEU A 343 -3.45 7.96 -1.80
C LEU A 343 -3.43 9.46 -1.49
N LEU A 344 -3.84 10.35 -2.42
CA LEU A 344 -3.97 11.78 -2.11
C LEU A 344 -4.99 12.04 -1.00
N HIS A 345 -6.12 11.33 -1.01
CA HIS A 345 -7.07 11.39 0.08
C HIS A 345 -6.44 10.92 1.40
N VAL A 346 -5.69 9.82 1.38
CA VAL A 346 -4.95 9.31 2.55
C VAL A 346 -3.96 10.35 3.09
N LEU A 347 -3.23 11.06 2.22
CA LEU A 347 -2.33 12.12 2.63
C LEU A 347 -3.06 13.25 3.36
N THR A 348 -4.23 13.67 2.88
CA THR A 348 -5.05 14.67 3.56
C THR A 348 -5.49 14.17 4.94
N VAL A 349 -6.06 12.96 5.04
CA VAL A 349 -6.52 12.42 6.33
C VAL A 349 -5.34 12.23 7.30
N ALA A 350 -4.18 11.77 6.83
CA ALA A 350 -2.98 11.64 7.65
C ALA A 350 -2.48 12.99 8.20
N CYS A 351 -2.49 14.04 7.38
CA CYS A 351 -2.11 15.37 7.86
C CYS A 351 -3.10 15.91 8.90
N LEU A 352 -4.40 15.71 8.67
CA LEU A 352 -5.46 16.26 9.51
C LEU A 352 -5.65 15.47 10.82
N GLU A 353 -5.69 14.15 10.76
CA GLU A 353 -6.05 13.29 11.90
C GLU A 353 -4.81 12.72 12.60
N LEU A 354 -3.81 12.25 11.84
CA LEU A 354 -2.57 11.69 12.39
C LEU A 354 -1.50 12.74 12.75
N LYS A 355 -1.76 14.02 12.41
CA LYS A 355 -0.84 15.16 12.59
C LYS A 355 0.53 14.95 11.95
N MET A 356 0.57 14.18 10.86
CA MET A 356 1.78 14.05 10.04
C MET A 356 2.03 15.34 9.27
N THR A 357 3.30 15.69 9.02
CA THR A 357 3.61 16.76 8.06
C THR A 357 3.32 16.27 6.63
N PRO A 358 3.10 17.18 5.66
CA PRO A 358 3.00 16.79 4.25
C PRO A 358 4.22 16.01 3.74
N SER A 359 5.41 16.31 4.25
CA SER A 359 6.64 15.63 3.85
C SER A 359 6.72 14.21 4.44
N GLU A 360 6.37 14.02 5.71
CA GLU A 360 6.25 12.71 6.35
C GLU A 360 5.22 11.84 5.65
N ALA A 361 4.06 12.41 5.34
CA ALA A 361 2.99 11.70 4.64
C ALA A 361 3.45 11.29 3.23
N LEU A 362 4.16 12.16 2.50
CA LEU A 362 4.72 11.83 1.19
C LEU A 362 5.79 10.73 1.26
N ALA A 363 6.68 10.76 2.25
CA ALA A 363 7.68 9.70 2.47
C ALA A 363 6.99 8.36 2.79
N ALA A 364 5.88 8.41 3.53
CA ALA A 364 5.09 7.24 3.94
C ALA A 364 4.37 6.55 2.77
N VAL A 365 4.04 7.27 1.68
CA VAL A 365 3.45 6.71 0.44
C VAL A 365 4.46 6.56 -0.72
N THR A 366 5.75 6.74 -0.44
CA THR A 366 6.83 6.57 -1.43
C THR A 366 7.87 5.60 -0.91
N ILE A 367 8.94 6.09 -0.27
CA ILE A 367 10.08 5.26 0.12
C ILE A 367 9.73 4.27 1.24
N ASN A 368 9.00 4.68 2.27
CA ASN A 368 8.64 3.77 3.37
C ASN A 368 7.61 2.72 2.93
N ALA A 369 6.64 3.10 2.10
CA ALA A 369 5.74 2.15 1.45
C ALA A 369 6.52 1.15 0.55
N ALA A 370 7.54 1.61 -0.18
CA ALA A 370 8.39 0.71 -0.96
C ALA A 370 9.13 -0.30 -0.06
N TYR A 371 9.62 0.10 1.11
CA TYR A 371 10.23 -0.82 2.08
C TYR A 371 9.21 -1.76 2.73
N ALA A 372 7.97 -1.32 2.99
CA ALA A 372 6.88 -2.19 3.46
C ALA A 372 6.57 -3.33 2.46
N LEU A 373 6.92 -3.15 1.18
CA LEU A 373 6.80 -4.16 0.13
C LEU A 373 8.12 -4.88 -0.21
N GLY A 374 9.21 -4.62 0.53
CA GLY A 374 10.53 -5.15 0.19
C GLY A 374 11.06 -4.69 -1.17
N GLN A 375 10.63 -3.52 -1.65
CA GLN A 375 11.01 -2.90 -2.93
C GLN A 375 11.78 -1.57 -2.74
N GLY A 376 12.19 -1.24 -1.51
CA GLY A 376 12.87 0.01 -1.17
C GLY A 376 14.16 0.27 -1.95
N GLU A 377 14.83 -0.77 -2.46
CA GLU A 377 16.03 -0.63 -3.30
C GLU A 377 15.72 -0.39 -4.80
N GLU A 378 14.50 -0.65 -5.25
CA GLU A 378 14.10 -0.56 -6.67
C GLU A 378 13.25 0.68 -6.97
N ILE A 379 12.35 1.07 -6.05
CA ILE A 379 11.38 2.17 -6.24
C ILE A 379 11.33 3.10 -5.00
N GLY A 380 10.43 4.10 -5.05
CA GLY A 380 10.09 4.94 -3.89
C GLY A 380 11.01 6.15 -3.66
N SER A 381 12.05 6.34 -4.45
CA SER A 381 12.93 7.53 -4.40
C SER A 381 13.43 7.92 -5.80
N ILE A 382 14.03 9.11 -5.92
CA ILE A 382 14.58 9.61 -7.19
C ILE A 382 16.11 9.49 -7.12
N GLU A 383 16.61 8.30 -7.48
CA GLU A 383 18.02 7.92 -7.34
C GLU A 383 18.53 7.19 -8.57
N ALA A 384 19.77 7.49 -8.95
CA ALA A 384 20.42 6.80 -10.06
C ALA A 384 20.41 5.28 -9.84
N GLY A 385 20.01 4.53 -10.85
CA GLY A 385 19.90 3.08 -10.81
C GLY A 385 18.53 2.55 -10.39
N LYS A 386 17.65 3.34 -9.77
CA LYS A 386 16.27 2.91 -9.47
C LYS A 386 15.36 2.97 -10.69
N ALA A 387 14.20 2.33 -10.62
CA ALA A 387 13.20 2.40 -11.66
C ALA A 387 12.74 3.85 -11.87
N ALA A 388 12.59 4.26 -13.13
CA ALA A 388 12.08 5.58 -13.49
C ALA A 388 10.56 5.63 -13.38
N ASP A 389 10.07 5.50 -12.15
CA ASP A 389 8.66 5.64 -11.78
C ASP A 389 8.48 7.00 -11.11
N LEU A 390 7.77 7.91 -11.76
CA LEU A 390 7.67 9.33 -11.37
C LEU A 390 6.23 9.85 -11.55
N VAL A 391 5.83 10.78 -10.69
CA VAL A 391 4.62 11.58 -10.88
C VAL A 391 5.01 13.03 -11.10
N ILE A 392 4.46 13.64 -12.14
CA ILE A 392 4.53 15.08 -12.38
C ILE A 392 3.21 15.69 -11.90
N TRP A 393 3.30 16.62 -10.96
CA TRP A 393 2.15 17.25 -10.30
C TRP A 393 1.86 18.62 -10.92
N ARG A 394 0.60 19.05 -10.88
CA ARG A 394 0.14 20.39 -11.31
C ARG A 394 0.43 21.50 -10.29
N VAL A 395 1.05 21.14 -9.17
CA VAL A 395 1.35 22.05 -8.07
C VAL A 395 2.85 22.29 -7.94
N PRO A 396 3.28 23.52 -7.61
CA PRO A 396 4.70 23.89 -7.55
C PRO A 396 5.41 23.38 -6.30
N THR A 397 4.67 22.84 -5.33
CA THR A 397 5.21 22.28 -4.09
C THR A 397 4.39 21.07 -3.63
N HIS A 398 5.07 20.08 -3.06
CA HIS A 398 4.44 18.90 -2.48
C HIS A 398 3.52 19.21 -1.29
N LEU A 399 3.74 20.37 -0.63
CA LEU A 399 2.90 20.83 0.46
C LEU A 399 1.43 21.01 0.05
N GLN A 400 1.18 21.20 -1.26
CA GLN A 400 -0.16 21.35 -1.79
C GLN A 400 -0.90 20.01 -2.02
N LEU A 401 -0.19 18.87 -1.99
CA LEU A 401 -0.79 17.56 -2.22
C LEU A 401 -1.88 17.20 -1.19
N PRO A 402 -1.62 17.28 0.14
CA PRO A 402 -2.68 17.07 1.12
C PRO A 402 -3.61 18.28 1.31
N TYR A 403 -3.20 19.47 0.84
CA TYR A 403 -3.94 20.73 1.06
C TYR A 403 -5.18 20.88 0.16
N TRP A 404 -5.15 20.33 -1.06
CA TRP A 404 -6.25 20.38 -2.01
C TRP A 404 -6.98 19.04 -2.10
N PRO A 405 -7.82 18.68 -1.10
CA PRO A 405 -8.56 17.44 -1.14
C PRO A 405 -9.47 17.39 -2.37
N ALA A 406 -9.53 16.21 -3.00
CA ALA A 406 -10.35 15.92 -4.19
C ALA A 406 -10.01 16.74 -5.44
N ALA A 407 -8.86 17.43 -5.48
CA ALA A 407 -8.38 18.10 -6.69
C ALA A 407 -7.62 17.14 -7.61
N ASP A 408 -7.76 17.34 -8.92
CA ASP A 408 -6.99 16.60 -9.93
C ASP A 408 -5.57 17.18 -10.05
N LEU A 409 -4.67 16.69 -9.19
CA LEU A 409 -3.31 17.22 -9.09
C LEU A 409 -2.29 16.52 -9.99
N VAL A 410 -2.60 15.34 -10.53
CA VAL A 410 -1.69 14.63 -11.44
C VAL A 410 -1.69 15.32 -12.82
N ARG A 411 -0.50 15.63 -13.32
CA ARG A 411 -0.29 16.05 -14.71
C ARG A 411 0.06 14.86 -15.57
N ALA A 412 1.06 14.08 -15.15
CA ALA A 412 1.53 12.92 -15.88
C ALA A 412 2.12 11.88 -14.92
N VAL A 413 2.07 10.61 -15.34
CA VAL A 413 2.73 9.50 -14.66
C VAL A 413 3.71 8.85 -15.63
N VAL A 414 4.94 8.66 -15.15
CA VAL A 414 5.99 7.93 -15.84
C VAL A 414 6.18 6.61 -15.11
N LYS A 415 6.16 5.49 -15.84
CA LYS A 415 6.49 4.15 -15.34
C LYS A 415 7.62 3.56 -16.15
N ARG A 416 8.70 3.13 -15.49
CA ARG A 416 9.92 2.59 -16.11
C ARG A 416 10.35 3.46 -17.30
N GLY A 417 10.40 4.77 -17.09
CA GLY A 417 10.88 5.77 -18.05
C GLY A 417 9.93 6.03 -19.23
N ARG A 418 8.72 5.47 -19.23
CA ARG A 418 7.69 5.72 -20.25
C ARG A 418 6.53 6.49 -19.64
N MET A 419 6.06 7.51 -20.35
CA MET A 419 4.83 8.20 -19.96
C MET A 419 3.65 7.27 -20.21
N VAL A 420 2.93 6.90 -19.15
CA VAL A 420 1.79 5.96 -19.18
C VAL A 420 0.45 6.66 -18.95
N LEU A 421 0.49 7.87 -18.41
CA LEU A 421 -0.66 8.75 -18.24
C LEU A 421 -0.21 10.19 -18.48
N GLU A 422 -0.98 10.93 -19.25
CA GLU A 422 -0.86 12.38 -19.39
C GLU A 422 -2.26 12.96 -19.42
N HIS A 423 -2.58 13.80 -18.45
CA HIS A 423 -3.82 14.55 -18.46
C HIS A 423 -3.58 15.84 -19.25
N PRO A 424 -4.51 16.25 -20.13
CA PRO A 424 -4.37 17.48 -20.89
C PRO A 424 -4.14 18.69 -19.96
N GLY A 425 -3.45 19.71 -20.47
CA GLY A 425 -3.34 21.00 -19.77
C GLY A 425 -4.72 21.58 -19.47
N PRO A 426 -4.82 22.47 -18.46
CA PRO A 426 -6.05 23.23 -18.24
C PRO A 426 -6.45 24.06 -19.47
#